data_AF-A0AAW8UD78-F1
#
_entry.id   AF-A0AAW8UD78-F1
#
_cell.length_a   1.000
_cell.length_b   1.000
_cell.length_c   1.000
_cell.angle_alpha   90.00
_cell.angle_beta   90.00
_cell.angle_gamma   90.00
#
_symmetry.space_group_name_H-M   'P 1'
#
loop_
_entity.id
_entity.type
_entity.pdbx_description
1 polymer ?
#
loop_
_entity_poly.entity_id
_entity_poly.type
_entity_poly.pdbx_seq_one_letter_code
_entity_poly.pdbx_strand_id
1 'polypeptide(L)'
;MTNISNKVKELRESRGLSLKQLGEKTNINKSTLSNYEHNRAEPSRKNAVKLANFFDVPLLYLMGYDDATLKKTLENASEAIADLMRKLGLNPDDFEQLEALNEAVKLIKGLSHENNEKWLEYGNLLLKSQSKK
;
A
#
# COMPACT_ATOMS: atom_id res chain seq x y z
N MET A 1 5.59 16.36 -2.14
CA MET A 1 6.35 15.66 -3.18
C MET A 1 6.48 14.20 -2.76
N THR A 2 6.01 13.27 -3.59
CA THR A 2 6.20 11.82 -3.45
C THR A 2 7.69 11.49 -3.59
N ASN A 3 8.30 10.86 -2.59
CA ASN A 3 9.72 10.55 -2.62
C ASN A 3 9.99 9.11 -2.15
N ILE A 4 9.86 8.16 -3.08
CA ILE A 4 10.21 6.74 -2.89
C ILE A 4 11.65 6.59 -2.37
N SER A 5 12.56 7.39 -2.92
CA SER A 5 14.00 7.33 -2.69
C SER A 5 14.35 7.49 -1.21
N ASN A 6 13.72 8.46 -0.55
CA ASN A 6 13.92 8.71 0.87
C ASN A 6 13.40 7.54 1.71
N LYS A 7 12.24 6.97 1.34
CA LYS A 7 11.62 5.90 2.13
C LYS A 7 12.39 4.58 2.05
N VAL A 8 12.92 4.21 0.88
CA VAL A 8 13.77 3.02 0.72
C VAL A 8 15.03 3.13 1.59
N LYS A 9 15.66 4.30 1.61
CA LYS A 9 16.84 4.57 2.43
C LYS A 9 16.52 4.46 3.93
N GLU A 10 15.47 5.13 4.38
CA GLU A 10 15.01 5.10 5.77
C GLU A 10 14.74 3.66 6.25
N LEU A 11 14.00 2.88 5.46
CA LEU A 11 13.67 1.50 5.80
C LEU A 11 14.88 0.56 5.75
N ARG A 12 15.83 0.81 4.86
CA ARG A 12 17.09 0.07 4.81
C ARG A 12 17.93 0.33 6.06
N GLU A 13 18.07 1.60 6.43
CA GLU A 13 18.88 2.04 7.57
C GLU A 13 18.27 1.62 8.91
N SER A 14 16.94 1.68 9.06
CA SER A 14 16.25 1.21 10.27
C SER A 14 16.42 -0.30 10.51
N ARG A 15 16.68 -1.07 9.45
CA ARG A 15 17.00 -2.50 9.52
C ARG A 15 18.50 -2.80 9.58
N GLY A 16 19.36 -1.79 9.65
CA GLY A 16 20.82 -1.95 9.71
C GLY A 16 21.44 -2.60 8.48
N LEU A 17 20.81 -2.47 7.31
CA LEU A 17 21.25 -3.13 6.08
C LEU A 17 22.16 -2.23 5.24
N SER A 18 23.22 -2.79 4.68
CA SER A 18 23.94 -2.18 3.57
C SER A 18 23.15 -2.31 2.26
N LEU A 19 23.44 -1.45 1.28
CA LEU A 19 22.85 -1.55 -0.07
C LEU A 19 23.14 -2.91 -0.73
N LYS A 20 24.29 -3.52 -0.43
CA LYS A 20 24.64 -4.85 -0.94
C LYS A 20 23.70 -5.93 -0.37
N GLN A 21 23.50 -5.93 0.95
CA GLN A 21 22.60 -6.88 1.63
C GLN A 21 21.14 -6.69 1.20
N LEU A 22 20.68 -5.45 1.02
CA LEU A 22 19.35 -5.18 0.48
C LEU A 22 19.22 -5.75 -0.94
N GLY A 23 20.25 -5.58 -1.77
CA GLY A 23 20.26 -6.08 -3.13
C GLY A 23 20.22 -7.60 -3.22
N GLU A 24 20.98 -8.29 -2.36
CA GLU A 24 20.94 -9.76 -2.23
C GLU A 24 19.55 -10.26 -1.83
N LYS A 25 18.88 -9.59 -0.89
CA LYS A 25 17.55 -9.99 -0.39
C LYS A 25 16.40 -9.68 -1.35
N THR A 26 16.51 -8.62 -2.15
CA THR A 26 15.45 -8.17 -3.08
C THR A 26 15.70 -8.60 -4.53
N ASN A 27 16.88 -9.15 -4.80
CA ASN A 27 17.38 -9.39 -6.16
C ASN A 27 17.26 -8.12 -7.03
N ILE A 28 17.76 -7.01 -6.49
CA ILE A 28 17.92 -5.71 -7.15
C ILE A 28 19.40 -5.34 -7.01
N ASN A 29 20.05 -4.93 -8.09
CA ASN A 29 21.48 -4.66 -8.01
C ASN A 29 21.77 -3.45 -7.08
N LYS A 30 22.96 -3.42 -6.47
CA LYS A 30 23.40 -2.36 -5.55
C LYS A 30 23.37 -0.97 -6.21
N SER A 31 23.81 -0.83 -7.46
CA SER A 31 23.90 0.48 -8.13
C SER A 31 22.51 1.06 -8.45
N THR A 32 21.54 0.23 -8.76
CA THR A 32 20.12 0.55 -8.96
C THR A 32 19.49 0.99 -7.65
N LEU A 33 19.71 0.25 -6.55
CA LEU A 33 19.27 0.71 -5.21
C LEU A 33 19.92 2.04 -4.82
N SER A 34 21.21 2.21 -5.10
CA SER A 34 21.90 3.48 -4.90
C SER A 34 21.28 4.61 -5.73
N ASN A 35 20.93 4.35 -6.99
CA ASN A 35 20.28 5.35 -7.83
C ASN A 35 18.89 5.72 -7.29
N TYR A 36 18.15 4.75 -6.75
CA TYR A 36 16.89 5.02 -6.07
C TYR A 36 17.13 5.95 -4.88
N GLU A 37 17.96 5.58 -3.91
CA GLU A 37 18.16 6.40 -2.69
C GLU A 37 18.73 7.80 -2.92
N HIS A 38 19.35 8.05 -4.07
CA HIS A 38 19.88 9.37 -4.45
C HIS A 38 19.00 10.13 -5.46
N ASN A 39 17.76 9.69 -5.68
CA ASN A 39 16.82 10.31 -6.63
C ASN A 39 17.35 10.37 -8.08
N ARG A 40 18.25 9.46 -8.46
CA ARG A 40 18.80 9.37 -9.83
C ARG A 40 17.99 8.46 -10.75
N ALA A 41 17.11 7.64 -10.18
CA ALA A 41 16.17 6.80 -10.90
C ALA A 41 14.97 6.47 -10.01
N GLU A 42 13.84 6.13 -10.62
CA GLU A 42 12.69 5.58 -9.93
C GLU A 42 12.61 4.05 -10.09
N PRO A 43 12.11 3.31 -9.09
CA PRO A 43 11.89 1.88 -9.23
C PRO A 43 10.73 1.60 -10.20
N SER A 44 10.94 0.62 -11.07
CA SER A 44 9.83 0.04 -11.84
C SER A 44 8.77 -0.53 -10.90
N ARG A 45 7.53 -0.67 -11.37
CA ARG A 45 6.44 -1.30 -10.60
C ARG A 45 6.88 -2.62 -9.96
N LYS A 46 7.59 -3.47 -10.71
CA LYS A 46 8.10 -4.76 -10.23
C LYS A 46 9.11 -4.59 -9.07
N ASN A 47 10.04 -3.65 -9.17
CA ASN A 47 11.02 -3.39 -8.11
C ASN A 47 10.39 -2.71 -6.90
N ALA A 48 9.44 -1.81 -7.10
CA ALA A 48 8.70 -1.17 -6.01
C ALA A 48 7.91 -2.21 -5.19
N VAL A 49 7.25 -3.17 -5.87
CA VAL A 49 6.57 -4.31 -5.21
C VAL A 49 7.55 -5.19 -4.43
N LYS A 50 8.71 -5.54 -5.02
CA LYS A 50 9.75 -6.32 -4.32
C LYS A 50 10.21 -5.63 -3.03
N LEU A 51 10.46 -4.32 -3.11
CA LEU A 51 10.89 -3.52 -1.97
C LEU A 51 9.79 -3.43 -0.90
N ALA A 52 8.55 -3.18 -1.30
CA ALA A 52 7.41 -3.12 -0.39
C ALA A 52 7.22 -4.45 0.36
N ASN A 53 7.32 -5.58 -0.37
CA ASN A 53 7.21 -6.92 0.22
C ASN A 53 8.36 -7.22 1.17
N PHE A 54 9.58 -6.87 0.78
CA PHE A 54 10.76 -7.04 1.62
C PHE A 54 10.65 -6.25 2.92
N PHE A 55 10.24 -4.99 2.84
CA PHE A 55 10.09 -4.11 4.00
C PHE A 55 8.82 -4.31 4.79
N ASP A 56 7.92 -5.16 4.30
CA ASP A 56 6.63 -5.42 4.92
C ASP A 56 5.81 -4.14 5.13
N VAL A 57 5.75 -3.32 4.07
CA VAL A 57 5.01 -2.04 4.08
C VAL A 57 4.09 -1.94 2.87
N PRO A 58 3.01 -1.14 2.95
CA PRO A 58 2.18 -0.83 1.79
C PRO A 58 3.01 -0.20 0.67
N LEU A 59 2.73 -0.57 -0.58
CA LEU A 59 3.41 0.00 -1.75
C LEU A 59 3.29 1.53 -1.79
N LEU A 60 2.11 2.07 -1.47
CA LEU A 60 1.90 3.51 -1.46
C LEU A 60 2.70 4.20 -0.34
N TYR A 61 2.85 3.57 0.82
CA TYR A 61 3.74 4.07 1.87
C TYR A 61 5.19 4.10 1.40
N LEU A 62 5.67 3.03 0.75
CA LEU A 62 6.99 3.00 0.12
C LEU A 62 7.11 4.11 -0.94
N MET A 63 6.01 4.46 -1.60
CA MET A 63 5.94 5.54 -2.58
C MET A 63 5.92 6.96 -2.02
N GLY A 64 5.95 7.08 -0.69
CA GLY A 64 5.94 8.38 -0.02
C GLY A 64 4.58 9.06 -0.04
N TYR A 65 3.50 8.29 -0.23
CA TYR A 65 2.16 8.75 0.14
C TYR A 65 2.08 8.71 1.66
N ASP A 66 1.90 9.88 2.28
CA ASP A 66 1.73 9.99 3.72
C ASP A 66 0.36 9.47 4.17
N ASP A 67 0.22 9.22 5.47
CA ASP A 67 -1.01 8.69 6.05
C ASP A 67 -2.22 9.59 5.78
N ALA A 68 -2.01 10.91 5.69
CA ALA A 68 -3.06 11.87 5.38
C ALA A 68 -3.57 11.71 3.94
N THR A 69 -2.66 11.54 2.98
CA THR A 69 -3.00 11.32 1.58
C THR A 69 -3.65 9.96 1.38
N LEU A 70 -3.10 8.92 2.01
CA LEU A 70 -3.68 7.58 2.01
C LEU A 70 -5.10 7.59 2.58
N LYS A 71 -5.30 8.23 3.75
CA LYS A 71 -6.60 8.38 4.38
C LYS A 71 -7.59 9.08 3.46
N LYS A 72 -7.20 10.22 2.87
CA LYS A 72 -8.03 10.95 1.93
C LYS A 72 -8.39 10.12 0.68
N THR A 73 -7.44 9.36 0.14
CA THR A 73 -7.70 8.45 -0.99
C THR A 73 -8.68 7.34 -0.62
N LEU A 74 -8.55 6.75 0.57
CA LEU A 74 -9.46 5.73 1.06
C LEU A 74 -10.87 6.28 1.31
N GLU A 75 -10.98 7.46 1.92
CA GLU A 75 -12.26 8.17 2.14
C GLU A 75 -12.96 8.45 0.80
N ASN A 76 -12.23 8.98 -0.18
CA ASN A 76 -12.77 9.23 -1.52
C ASN A 76 -13.23 7.95 -2.21
N ALA A 77 -12.47 6.86 -2.08
CA ALA A 77 -12.85 5.56 -2.64
C ALA A 77 -14.10 4.98 -1.96
N SER A 78 -14.19 5.11 -0.64
CA SER A 78 -15.36 4.70 0.15
C SER A 78 -16.61 5.46 -0.28
N GLU A 79 -16.53 6.78 -0.44
CA GLU A 79 -17.69 7.58 -0.88
C GLU A 79 -18.10 7.23 -2.31
N ALA A 80 -17.15 6.99 -3.21
CA ALA A 80 -17.45 6.56 -4.58
C ALA A 80 -18.15 5.19 -4.62
N ILE A 81 -17.76 4.27 -3.75
CA ILE A 81 -18.41 2.96 -3.60
C ILE A 81 -19.81 3.13 -3.01
N ALA A 82 -19.96 3.96 -1.97
CA ALA A 82 -21.26 4.23 -1.36
C ALA A 82 -22.24 4.87 -2.35
N ASP A 83 -21.77 5.80 -3.19
CA ASP A 83 -22.56 6.40 -4.27
C ASP A 83 -22.98 5.35 -5.31
N LEU A 84 -22.08 4.44 -5.70
CA LEU A 84 -22.42 3.33 -6.59
C LEU A 84 -23.46 2.39 -5.97
N MET A 85 -23.33 2.06 -4.68
CA MET A 85 -24.31 1.25 -3.95
C MET A 85 -25.69 1.90 -3.97
N ARG A 86 -25.78 3.19 -3.63
CA ARG A 86 -27.04 3.96 -3.67
C ARG A 86 -27.66 3.94 -5.08
N LYS A 87 -26.85 4.11 -6.13
CA LYS A 87 -27.30 4.05 -7.54
C LYS A 87 -27.84 2.68 -7.95
N LEU A 88 -27.32 1.61 -7.37
CA LEU A 88 -27.77 0.23 -7.59
C LEU A 88 -28.94 -0.16 -6.69
N GLY A 89 -29.45 0.75 -5.84
CA GLY A 89 -30.51 0.47 -4.87
C GLY A 89 -30.04 -0.32 -3.65
N LEU A 90 -28.72 -0.43 -3.45
CA LEU A 90 -28.10 -1.06 -2.30
C LEU A 90 -27.92 -0.04 -1.17
N ASN A 91 -28.05 -0.51 0.07
CA ASN A 91 -27.84 0.32 1.24
C ASN A 91 -26.38 0.17 1.72
N PRO A 92 -25.54 1.23 1.64
CA PRO A 92 -24.16 1.17 2.09
C PRO A 92 -24.00 0.98 3.61
N ASP A 93 -25.04 1.23 4.41
CA ASP A 93 -25.00 1.02 5.85
C ASP A 93 -25.53 -0.37 6.26
N ASP A 94 -25.98 -1.17 5.30
CA ASP A 94 -26.45 -2.54 5.54
C ASP A 94 -25.26 -3.49 5.64
N PHE A 95 -25.05 -4.01 6.86
CA PHE A 95 -23.90 -4.83 7.22
C PHE A 95 -23.76 -6.10 6.35
N GLU A 96 -24.87 -6.75 5.99
CA GLU A 96 -24.86 -7.96 5.14
C GLU A 96 -24.44 -7.63 3.70
N GLN A 97 -24.89 -6.48 3.18
CA GLN A 97 -24.53 -6.02 1.83
C GLN A 97 -23.08 -5.54 1.77
N LEU A 98 -22.59 -4.90 2.84
CA LEU A 98 -21.21 -4.47 2.97
C LEU A 98 -20.25 -5.66 3.06
N GLU A 99 -20.64 -6.72 3.76
CA GLU A 99 -19.88 -7.97 3.85
C GLU A 99 -19.84 -8.69 2.49
N ALA A 100 -20.98 -8.80 1.80
CA ALA A 100 -21.05 -9.36 0.45
C ALA A 100 -20.23 -8.55 -0.56
N LEU A 101 -20.24 -7.21 -0.48
CA LEU A 101 -19.40 -6.37 -1.34
C LEU A 101 -17.92 -6.51 -0.98
N ASN A 102 -17.57 -6.55 0.30
CA ASN A 102 -16.18 -6.77 0.73
C ASN A 102 -15.66 -8.11 0.22
N GLU A 103 -16.47 -9.17 0.24
CA GLU A 103 -16.12 -10.45 -0.37
C GLU A 103 -16.02 -10.37 -1.89
N ALA A 104 -16.95 -9.70 -2.58
CA ALA A 104 -16.86 -9.48 -4.03
C ALA A 104 -15.61 -8.67 -4.42
N VAL A 105 -15.25 -7.67 -3.63
CA VAL A 105 -14.04 -6.86 -3.80
C VAL A 105 -12.80 -7.69 -3.49
N LYS A 106 -12.81 -8.58 -2.49
CA LYS A 106 -11.72 -9.54 -2.25
C LYS A 106 -11.55 -10.49 -3.45
N LEU A 107 -12.65 -10.98 -4.03
CA LEU A 107 -12.64 -11.83 -5.23
C LEU A 107 -12.12 -11.09 -6.47
N ILE A 108 -12.57 -9.86 -6.71
CA ILE A 108 -12.10 -8.98 -7.80
C ILE A 108 -10.62 -8.62 -7.61
N LYS A 109 -10.20 -8.34 -6.37
CA LYS A 109 -8.78 -8.06 -6.06
C LYS A 109 -7.91 -9.32 -6.10
N GLY A 110 -8.47 -10.50 -5.82
CA GLY A 110 -7.84 -11.81 -5.97
C GLY A 110 -7.49 -12.15 -7.42
N LEU A 111 -8.23 -11.59 -8.38
CA LEU A 111 -7.88 -11.62 -9.81
C LEU A 111 -6.69 -10.69 -10.16
N SER A 112 -6.14 -9.94 -9.20
CA SER A 112 -5.02 -8.99 -9.38
C SER A 112 -3.86 -9.18 -8.38
N HIS A 113 -3.33 -10.40 -8.25
CA HIS A 113 -2.01 -10.74 -7.67
C HIS A 113 -1.64 -10.33 -6.20
N GLU A 114 -1.44 -11.37 -5.38
CA GLU A 114 -0.44 -11.63 -4.31
C GLU A 114 -0.21 -10.69 -3.11
N ASN A 115 -0.65 -9.43 -3.08
CA ASN A 115 -0.24 -8.50 -1.99
C ASN A 115 -1.39 -7.95 -1.11
N ASN A 116 -2.57 -8.54 -1.16
CA ASN A 116 -3.79 -7.86 -0.70
C ASN A 116 -4.17 -8.09 0.78
N GLU A 117 -3.66 -9.12 1.45
CA GLU A 117 -3.99 -9.40 2.86
C GLU A 117 -3.43 -8.32 3.82
N LYS A 118 -2.20 -7.86 3.57
CA LYS A 118 -1.55 -6.80 4.37
C LYS A 118 -2.22 -5.43 4.19
N TRP A 119 -2.81 -5.18 3.01
CA TRP A 119 -3.61 -3.98 2.76
C TRP A 119 -4.91 -3.97 3.56
N LEU A 120 -5.57 -5.12 3.66
CA LEU A 120 -6.76 -5.29 4.49
C LEU A 120 -6.41 -5.13 5.97
N GLU A 121 -5.30 -5.71 6.43
CA GLU A 121 -4.84 -5.55 7.81
C GLU A 121 -4.48 -4.10 8.14
N TYR A 122 -3.76 -3.40 7.26
CA TYR A 122 -3.43 -1.98 7.43
C TYR A 122 -4.67 -1.09 7.44
N GLY A 123 -5.62 -1.31 6.52
CA GLY A 123 -6.90 -0.61 6.51
C GLY A 123 -7.68 -0.81 7.80
N ASN A 124 -7.73 -2.06 8.29
CA ASN A 124 -8.39 -2.40 9.55
C ASN A 124 -7.72 -1.75 10.77
N LEU A 125 -6.38 -1.65 10.79
CA LEU A 125 -5.64 -0.94 11.85
C LEU A 125 -5.96 0.56 11.87
N LEU A 126 -5.98 1.20 10.70
CA LEU A 126 -6.36 2.61 10.57
C LEU A 126 -7.79 2.85 11.06
N LEU A 127 -8.75 2.00 10.68
CA LEU A 127 -10.14 2.11 11.13
C LEU A 127 -10.28 1.89 12.64
N LYS A 128 -9.60 0.89 13.22
CA LYS A 128 -9.59 0.65 14.67
C LYS A 128 -9.01 1.81 15.48
N SER A 129 -8.00 2.51 14.94
CA SER A 129 -7.44 3.70 15.58
C SER A 129 -8.41 4.89 15.66
N GLN A 130 -9.48 4.90 14.86
CA GLN A 130 -10.50 5.94 14.88
C GLN A 130 -11.67 5.63 15.83
N SER A 131 -11.88 4.36 16.19
CA SER A 131 -12.95 3.95 17.12
C SER A 131 -12.58 4.09 18.61
N LYS A 132 -11.37 4.59 18.93
CA LYS A 132 -10.88 4.82 20.31
C LYS A 132 -10.96 6.29 20.75
N LYS A 133 -11.75 7.13 20.08
CA LYS A 133 -12.08 8.49 20.55
C LYS A 133 -13.55 8.58 20.92
#